data_AF-A0A2N5HNH7-F1
#
_entry.id   AF-A0A2N5HNH7-F1
#
_cell.length_a   1.000
_cell.length_b   1.000
_cell.length_c   1.000
_cell.angle_alpha   90.00
_cell.angle_beta   90.00
_cell.angle_gamma   90.00
#
_symmetry.space_group_name_H-M   'P 1'
#
loop_
_entity.id
_entity.type
_entity.pdbx_description
1 polymer ?
#
loop_
_entity_poly.entity_id
_entity_poly.type
_entity_poly.pdbx_seq_one_letter_code
_entity_poly.pdbx_strand_id
1 'polypeptide(L)' 'MNAVALEKELTADLEKFSDENVVEAYITAILNLCDKNRKKLEKELLKRKLFLVALERYDIQKTLGRLDSHFF' A
#
# COMPACT_ATOMS: atom_id res chain seq x y z
N MET A 1 8.74 23.33 -9.87
CA MET A 1 7.94 22.60 -8.86
C MET A 1 8.89 21.80 -7.98
N ASN A 2 8.81 21.96 -6.66
CA ASN A 2 9.83 21.47 -5.72
C ASN A 2 9.49 20.03 -5.29
N ALA A 3 10.42 19.08 -5.43
CA ALA A 3 10.20 17.67 -5.09
C ALA A 3 9.72 17.47 -3.63
N VAL A 4 10.18 18.33 -2.72
CA VAL A 4 9.79 18.34 -1.30
C VAL A 4 8.32 18.69 -1.09
N ALA A 5 7.75 19.57 -1.94
CA ALA A 5 6.33 19.93 -1.86
C ALA A 5 5.44 18.78 -2.35
N LEU A 6 5.87 18.12 -3.44
CA LEU A 6 5.20 16.94 -4.01
C LEU A 6 5.19 15.75 -3.03
N GLU A 7 6.27 15.53 -2.29
CA GLU A 7 6.29 14.50 -1.25
C GLU A 7 5.35 14.82 -0.09
N LYS A 8 5.30 16.07 0.37
CA LYS A 8 4.41 16.48 1.46
C LYS A 8 2.93 16.36 1.09
N GLU A 9 2.55 16.74 -0.12
CA GLU A 9 1.17 16.67 -0.59
C GLU A 9 0.67 15.21 -0.66
N LEU A 10 1.46 14.31 -1.26
CA LEU A 10 1.16 12.88 -1.32
C LEU A 10 1.11 12.21 0.06
N THR A 11 1.91 12.69 1.03
CA THR A 11 1.92 12.13 2.39
C THR A 11 0.71 12.62 3.20
N ALA A 12 0.32 13.88 3.02
CA ALA A 12 -0.86 14.47 3.65
C ALA A 12 -2.16 13.81 3.15
N ASP A 13 -2.17 13.33 1.91
CA ASP A 13 -3.28 12.53 1.39
C ASP A 13 -3.38 11.19 2.12
N LEU A 14 -2.29 10.43 2.29
CA LEU A 14 -2.30 9.13 2.98
C LEU A 14 -2.68 9.22 4.47
N GLU A 15 -2.33 10.31 5.15
CA GLU A 15 -2.74 10.53 6.55
C GLU A 15 -4.27 10.65 6.72
N LYS A 16 -5.02 10.99 5.66
CA LYS A 16 -6.49 11.04 5.67
C LYS A 16 -7.15 9.69 5.41
N PHE A 17 -6.40 8.68 4.98
CA PHE A 17 -6.95 7.37 4.66
C PHE A 17 -7.15 6.57 5.95
N SER A 18 -8.24 5.81 6.00
CA SER A 18 -8.46 4.82 7.04
C SER A 18 -7.40 3.72 6.97
N ASP A 19 -7.19 3.04 8.09
CA ASP A 19 -6.22 1.94 8.20
C ASP A 19 -6.48 0.82 7.19
N GLU A 20 -7.75 0.49 6.95
CA GLU A 20 -8.14 -0.49 5.94
C GLU A 20 -7.75 -0.05 4.52
N ASN A 21 -7.96 1.22 4.18
CA ASN A 21 -7.64 1.73 2.85
C ASN A 21 -6.12 1.79 2.61
N VAL A 22 -5.33 2.12 3.63
CA VAL A 22 -3.84 2.13 3.51
C VAL A 22 -3.33 0.70 3.31
N VAL A 23 -3.92 -0.28 4.00
CA VAL A 23 -3.58 -1.70 3.85
C VAL A 23 -3.95 -2.21 2.44
N GLU A 24 -5.16 -1.93 1.94
CA GLU A 24 -5.55 -2.32 0.58
C GLU A 24 -4.71 -1.65 -0.51
N ALA A 25 -4.41 -0.36 -0.36
CA ALA A 25 -3.56 0.35 -1.30
C ALA A 25 -2.15 -0.27 -1.34
N TYR A 26 -1.60 -0.67 -0.19
CA TYR A 26 -0.30 -1.34 -0.14
C TYR A 26 -0.31 -2.73 -0.77
N ILE A 27 -1.35 -3.52 -0.51
CA ILE A 27 -1.53 -4.84 -1.15
C ILE A 27 -1.60 -4.67 -2.67
N THR A 28 -2.39 -3.71 -3.15
CA THR A 28 -2.49 -3.36 -4.57
C THR A 28 -1.15 -2.91 -5.17
N ALA A 29 -0.38 -2.11 -4.43
CA ALA A 29 0.94 -1.64 -4.84
C ALA A 29 2.02 -2.74 -4.82
N ILE A 30 1.90 -3.78 -3.99
CA ILE A 30 2.77 -4.96 -4.06
C ILE A 30 2.47 -5.77 -5.32
N LEU A 31 1.19 -5.92 -5.66
CA LEU A 31 0.75 -6.68 -6.83
C LEU A 31 1.13 -5.99 -8.12
N ASN A 32 1.03 -4.67 -8.14
CA ASN A 32 1.48 -3.86 -9.25
C ASN A 32 2.99 -3.61 -9.10
N LEU A 33 3.80 -4.56 -9.58
CA LEU A 33 5.28 -4.62 -9.48
C LEU A 33 6.05 -3.31 -9.79
N CYS A 34 5.40 -2.32 -10.41
CA CYS A 34 5.96 -1.03 -10.80
C CYS A 34 5.43 0.18 -9.98
N ASP A 35 4.70 -0.04 -8.89
CA ASP A 35 4.08 1.07 -8.16
C ASP A 35 5.11 1.93 -7.40
N LYS A 36 5.24 3.19 -7.84
CA LYS A 36 6.16 4.19 -7.27
C LYS A 36 5.80 4.60 -5.83
N ASN A 37 4.59 4.30 -5.37
CA ASN A 37 4.10 4.65 -4.05
C ASN A 37 4.31 3.53 -3.01
N ARG A 38 4.78 2.34 -3.42
CA ARG A 38 5.00 1.19 -2.52
C ARG A 38 5.83 1.55 -1.29
N LYS A 39 6.97 2.23 -1.48
CA LYS A 39 7.86 2.66 -0.39
C LYS A 39 7.22 3.69 0.56
N LYS A 40 6.25 4.49 0.08
CA LYS A 40 5.54 5.48 0.91
C LYS A 40 4.46 4.81 1.75
N LEU A 41 3.70 3.91 1.14
CA LEU A 41 2.70 3.08 1.83
C LEU A 41 3.35 2.19 2.90
N GLU A 42 4.51 1.60 2.61
CA GLU A 42 5.30 0.83 3.57
C GLU A 42 5.69 1.66 4.80
N LYS A 43 6.14 2.90 4.60
CA LYS A 43 6.47 3.82 5.70
C LYS A 43 5.23 4.17 6.55
N GLU A 44 4.09 4.42 5.91
CA GLU A 44 2.85 4.76 6.63
C GLU A 44 2.31 3.55 7.41
N LEU A 45 2.36 2.34 6.84
CA LEU A 45 2.00 1.11 7.54
C LEU A 45 2.91 0.82 8.73
N LEU A 46 4.21 1.07 8.62
CA LEU A 46 5.15 0.93 9.74
C LEU A 46 4.84 1.94 10.85
N LYS A 47 4.54 3.21 10.49
CA LYS A 47 4.12 4.25 11.45
C LYS A 47 2.87 3.84 12.23
N ARG A 48 1.90 3.24 11.53
CA ARG A 48 0.63 2.76 12.12
C ARG A 48 0.69 1.37 12.75
N LYS A 49 1.85 0.69 12.68
CA LYS A 49 2.03 -0.71 13.14
C LYS A 49 1.13 -1.72 12.42
N LEU A 50 0.74 -1.44 11.18
CA LEU A 50 -0.14 -2.26 10.35
C LEU A 50 0.62 -3.09 9.30
N PHE A 51 1.95 -2.99 9.26
CA PHE A 51 2.76 -3.64 8.24
C PHE A 51 2.58 -5.16 8.21
N LEU A 52 2.59 -5.82 9.38
CA LEU A 52 2.38 -7.27 9.48
C LEU A 52 0.96 -7.68 9.06
N VAL A 53 -0.04 -6.87 9.40
CA VAL A 53 -1.44 -7.08 8.99
C VAL A 53 -1.57 -7.01 7.47
N ALA A 54 -0.87 -6.09 6.83
CA ALA A 54 -0.89 -5.95 5.37
C ALA A 54 -0.22 -7.15 4.67
N LEU A 55 0.89 -7.68 5.23
CA LEU A 55 1.53 -8.89 4.73
C LEU A 55 0.65 -10.13 4.91
N GLU A 56 0.02 -10.29 6.07
CA GLU A 56 -0.89 -11.40 6.33
C GLU A 56 -2.10 -11.37 5.38
N ARG A 57 -2.71 -10.19 5.18
CA ARG A 57 -3.80 -10.02 4.21
C ARG A 57 -3.34 -10.31 2.77
N TYR A 58 -2.13 -9.90 2.39
CA TYR A 58 -1.55 -10.24 1.07
C TYR A 58 -1.39 -11.77 0.90
N ASP A 59 -0.82 -12.45 1.88
CA ASP A 59 -0.63 -13.90 1.85
C ASP A 59 -1.96 -14.66 1.79
N ILE A 60 -2.98 -14.20 2.52
CA ILE A 60 -4.34 -14.75 2.44
C ILE A 60 -4.91 -14.57 1.03
N GLN A 61 -4.83 -13.36 0.46
CA GLN A 61 -5.35 -13.10 -0.89
C GLN A 61 -4.63 -13.93 -1.96
N LYS A 62 -3.32 -14.20 -1.76
CA LYS A 62 -2.51 -15.01 -2.67
C LYS A 62 -2.88 -16.48 -2.57
N THR A 63 -3.04 -16.98 -1.35
CA THR A 63 -3.43 -18.37 -1.06
C THR A 63 -4.85 -18.67 -1.53
N LEU A 64 -5.77 -17.71 -1.44
CA LEU A 64 -7.14 -17.84 -1.92
C LEU A 64 -7.27 -17.77 -3.45
N GLY A 65 -6.17 -17.61 -4.20
CA GLY A 65 -6.19 -17.51 -5.66
C GLY A 65 -6.93 -16.28 -6.21
N ARG A 66 -7.37 -15.35 -5.34
CA ARG A 66 -8.01 -14.08 -5.75
C ARG A 66 -7.07 -13.14 -6.50
N LEU A 67 -5.77 -13.44 -6.46
CA LEU A 67 -4.72 -12.70 -7.15
C LEU A 67 -4.30 -13.30 -8.49
N ASP A 68 -4.64 -14.57 -8.77
CA ASP A 68 -4.37 -15.21 -10.08
C ASP A 68 -5.39 -14.78 -11.14
N SER A 69 -6.60 -14.38 -10.74
CA SER A 69 -7.67 -13.97 -11.65
C SER A 69 -7.51 -12.58 -12.28
N HIS A 70 -6.47 -11.82 -11.92
CA HIS A 70 -6.16 -10.51 -12.50
C HIS A 70 -5.00 -10.54 -13.53
N PHE A 71 -4.43 -11.72 -13.79
CA PHE A 71 -3.34 -11.92 -14.75
C PHE A 71 -3.76 -12.62 -16.06
N PHE A 72 -5.06 -12.82 -16.29
CA PHE A 72 -5.61 -13.27 -17.58
C PHE A 72 -6.47 -12.18 -18.24
#